data_AF-A0AAV3UF93-F1
#
_entry.id   AF-A0AAV3UF93-F1
#
_cell.length_a   1.000
_cell.length_b   1.000
_cell.length_c   1.000
_cell.angle_alpha   90.00
_cell.angle_beta   90.00
_cell.angle_gamma   90.00
#
_symmetry.space_group_name_H-M   'P 1'
#
loop_
_entity.id
_entity.type
_entity.pdbx_description
1 polymer ?
#
loop_
_entity_poly.entity_id
_entity_poly.type
_entity_poly.pdbx_seq_one_letter_code
_entity_poly.pdbx_strand_id
1 'polypeptide(L)'
;MKIGFVETESTAVSRAVGDRIYALDFLTLRVKSPFDILGIDADADDAEIVAAYRQRVKEAHPDVGGTAREFQRIKAAYERIQAGYGTEEYDEESVEEPPGRQKPEVEFLNYEILDDYGWEIDDDDLFRKAAAVGLDPEDYGRFQVESNESLLEAAENRGFEWPFACRGGACANCAVAVVGGETEMFSNHVLSSEMTDRGFRLSCICEPATDDMQVIYNVKHLPGLDELRLPPQQFGQASSDD
;
A
#
# COMPACT_ATOMS: atom_id res chain seq x y z
N MET A 1 -55.00 62.09 23.28
CA MET A 1 -54.18 62.38 24.47
C MET A 1 -53.67 61.04 25.01
N LYS A 2 -52.35 60.84 24.94
CA LYS A 2 -51.47 60.01 25.78
C LYS A 2 -51.95 58.65 26.37
N ILE A 3 -51.23 57.59 25.93
CA ILE A 3 -50.60 56.45 26.64
C ILE A 3 -51.33 55.67 27.76
N GLY A 4 -51.23 54.33 27.67
CA GLY A 4 -51.32 53.38 28.78
C GLY A 4 -50.73 52.00 28.39
N PHE A 5 -49.59 51.66 29.01
CA PHE A 5 -48.86 50.37 28.97
C PHE A 5 -49.70 49.18 29.45
N VAL A 6 -49.45 47.97 28.92
CA VAL A 6 -49.38 46.73 29.74
C VAL A 6 -48.39 45.74 29.11
N GLU A 7 -47.49 45.23 29.94
CA GLU A 7 -46.47 44.22 29.69
C GLU A 7 -47.06 42.86 29.27
N THR A 8 -46.34 42.11 28.44
CA THR A 8 -46.60 40.69 28.17
C THR A 8 -45.41 39.86 28.64
N GLU A 9 -45.63 39.03 29.67
CA GLU A 9 -44.76 37.90 29.97
C GLU A 9 -45.53 36.58 29.91
N SER A 10 -44.85 35.61 29.31
CA SER A 10 -44.74 34.21 29.73
C SER A 10 -46.01 33.33 29.76
N THR A 11 -46.02 32.28 28.94
CA THR A 11 -45.74 30.91 29.40
C THR A 11 -45.90 29.92 28.23
N ALA A 12 -44.91 29.05 28.07
CA ALA A 12 -44.83 28.00 27.06
C ALA A 12 -45.87 26.88 27.23
N VAL A 13 -46.34 26.30 26.12
CA VAL A 13 -46.97 24.98 26.09
C VAL A 13 -46.45 24.19 24.89
N SER A 14 -45.82 23.06 25.19
CA SER A 14 -45.36 22.02 24.28
C SER A 14 -46.51 21.08 23.91
N ARG A 15 -46.63 20.71 22.62
CA ARG A 15 -47.01 19.33 22.20
C ARG A 15 -46.83 19.10 20.69
N ALA A 16 -46.29 17.91 20.42
CA ALA A 16 -45.81 17.31 19.17
C ALA A 16 -46.81 17.17 18.01
N VAL A 17 -46.29 17.28 16.78
CA VAL A 17 -46.42 16.39 15.59
C VAL A 17 -45.27 16.82 14.65
N GLY A 18 -44.37 16.03 14.07
CA GLY A 18 -44.09 14.60 14.02
C GLY A 18 -43.00 14.43 12.96
N ASP A 19 -41.74 14.31 13.37
CA ASP A 19 -40.64 13.97 12.47
C ASP A 19 -40.44 12.45 12.51
N ARG A 20 -40.85 11.84 11.40
CA ARG A 20 -40.64 10.43 11.11
C ARG A 20 -39.59 10.41 10.01
N ILE A 21 -38.60 9.54 10.20
CA ILE A 21 -37.39 9.30 9.39
C ILE A 21 -36.14 9.93 10.05
N TYR A 22 -35.11 9.10 10.21
CA TYR A 22 -33.77 9.36 10.77
C TYR A 22 -33.60 9.22 12.28
N ALA A 23 -33.97 8.06 12.83
CA ALA A 23 -33.29 7.55 14.02
C ALA A 23 -33.16 6.03 13.89
N LEU A 24 -31.92 5.54 14.08
CA LEU A 24 -31.46 4.13 14.09
C LEU A 24 -30.92 3.60 12.76
N ASP A 25 -29.67 3.98 12.45
CA ASP A 25 -28.59 3.02 12.12
C ASP A 25 -27.22 3.74 12.18
N PHE A 26 -26.93 4.25 13.38
CA PHE A 26 -25.64 4.86 13.75
C PHE A 26 -24.84 3.90 14.65
N LEU A 27 -24.95 2.60 14.41
CA LEU A 27 -24.27 1.54 15.15
C LEU A 27 -22.97 1.15 14.41
N THR A 28 -21.86 1.62 14.98
CA THR A 28 -20.50 1.06 14.91
C THR A 28 -19.78 1.08 13.55
N LEU A 29 -19.18 2.24 13.23
CA LEU A 29 -17.84 2.25 12.60
C LEU A 29 -16.89 1.57 13.60
N ARG A 30 -16.59 0.28 13.40
CA ARG A 30 -15.59 -0.43 14.21
C ARG A 30 -14.21 -0.02 13.75
N VAL A 31 -13.66 0.99 14.40
CA VAL A 31 -12.22 1.16 14.63
C VAL A 31 -11.65 -0.21 15.05
N LYS A 32 -10.69 -0.77 14.29
CA LYS A 32 -10.12 -2.09 14.58
C LYS A 32 -8.79 -1.95 15.31
N SER A 33 -8.77 -2.21 16.61
CA SER A 33 -7.52 -2.27 17.36
C SER A 33 -6.55 -3.33 16.78
N PRO A 34 -5.24 -3.26 17.08
CA PRO A 34 -4.30 -4.33 16.75
C PRO A 34 -4.79 -5.72 17.23
N PHE A 35 -5.54 -5.78 18.33
CA PHE A 35 -6.14 -7.01 18.85
C PHE A 35 -7.34 -7.48 18.01
N ASP A 36 -8.17 -6.57 17.51
CA ASP A 36 -9.23 -6.88 16.53
C ASP A 36 -8.64 -7.42 15.22
N ILE A 37 -7.48 -6.89 14.81
CA ILE A 37 -6.73 -7.45 13.69
C ILE A 37 -6.28 -8.86 14.04
N LEU A 38 -5.70 -9.15 15.20
CA LEU A 38 -5.33 -10.52 15.56
C LEU A 38 -6.53 -11.43 15.92
N GLY A 39 -7.74 -10.86 16.07
CA GLY A 39 -8.95 -11.58 16.44
C GLY A 39 -8.99 -12.01 17.91
N ILE A 40 -8.34 -11.26 18.80
CA ILE A 40 -8.19 -11.54 20.23
C ILE A 40 -8.63 -10.35 21.08
N ASP A 41 -8.79 -10.56 22.40
CA ASP A 41 -9.10 -9.48 23.34
C ASP A 41 -7.88 -8.59 23.60
N ALA A 42 -8.11 -7.32 23.93
CA ALA A 42 -7.07 -6.35 24.29
C ALA A 42 -6.40 -6.68 25.63
N ASP A 43 -7.04 -7.49 26.48
CA ASP A 43 -6.45 -8.01 27.73
C ASP A 43 -5.76 -9.37 27.59
N ALA A 44 -5.67 -9.91 26.36
CA ALA A 44 -5.03 -11.20 26.07
C ALA A 44 -3.58 -11.24 26.54
N ASP A 45 -3.16 -12.40 27.05
CA ASP A 45 -1.78 -12.59 27.49
C ASP A 45 -0.79 -12.78 26.33
N ASP A 46 0.51 -12.64 26.61
CA ASP A 46 1.57 -12.77 25.60
C ASP A 46 1.52 -14.11 24.84
N ALA A 47 1.10 -15.19 25.49
CA ALA A 47 1.01 -16.51 24.86
C ALA A 47 -0.15 -16.57 23.88
N GLU A 48 -1.30 -15.98 24.22
CA GLU A 48 -2.47 -15.83 23.36
C GLU A 48 -2.18 -14.94 22.16
N ILE A 49 -1.49 -13.81 22.35
CA ILE A 49 -1.07 -12.90 21.28
C ILE A 49 -0.17 -13.64 20.28
N VAL A 50 0.84 -14.37 20.77
CA VAL A 50 1.77 -15.13 19.92
C VAL A 50 1.06 -16.26 19.16
N ALA A 51 0.11 -16.95 19.81
CA ALA A 51 -0.65 -18.01 19.19
C ALA A 51 -1.55 -17.48 18.06
N ALA A 52 -2.27 -16.38 18.31
CA ALA A 52 -3.13 -15.73 17.33
C ALA A 52 -2.35 -15.20 16.13
N TYR A 53 -1.22 -14.52 16.38
CA TYR A 53 -0.31 -14.07 15.31
C TYR A 53 0.14 -15.22 14.41
N ARG A 54 0.64 -16.32 14.99
CA ARG A 54 1.10 -17.49 14.22
C ARG A 54 -0.01 -18.13 13.39
N GLN A 55 -1.24 -18.13 13.92
CA GLN A 55 -2.38 -18.68 13.20
C GLN A 55 -2.78 -17.79 12.03
N ARG A 56 -2.95 -16.49 12.27
CA ARG A 56 -3.31 -15.49 11.26
C ARG A 56 -2.28 -15.43 10.12
N VAL A 57 -0.98 -15.48 10.45
CA VAL A 57 0.12 -15.52 9.47
C VAL A 57 0.01 -16.73 8.54
N LYS A 58 -0.36 -17.90 9.06
CA LYS A 58 -0.55 -19.10 8.24
C LYS A 58 -1.73 -18.97 7.30
N GLU A 59 -2.81 -18.34 7.74
CA GLU A 59 -4.05 -18.17 6.97
C GLU A 59 -3.91 -17.12 5.87
N ALA A 60 -3.27 -15.99 6.20
CA ALA A 60 -3.07 -14.89 5.27
C ALA A 60 -1.83 -15.06 4.37
N HIS A 61 -1.09 -16.16 4.49
CA HIS A 61 0.11 -16.35 3.69
C HIS A 61 -0.23 -16.44 2.19
N PRO A 62 0.48 -15.70 1.32
CA PRO A 62 0.24 -15.74 -0.13
C PRO A 62 0.32 -17.15 -0.74
N ASP A 63 1.23 -17.99 -0.26
CA ASP A 63 1.37 -19.39 -0.70
C ASP A 63 0.13 -20.28 -0.47
N VAL A 64 -0.80 -19.88 0.40
CA VAL A 64 -2.05 -20.61 0.66
C VAL A 64 -3.30 -19.87 0.17
N GLY A 65 -3.13 -18.78 -0.59
CA GLY A 65 -4.23 -17.99 -1.14
C GLY A 65 -4.62 -16.74 -0.34
N GLY A 66 -3.84 -16.39 0.69
CA GLY A 66 -3.98 -15.09 1.36
C GLY A 66 -3.43 -13.93 0.53
N THR A 67 -3.76 -12.70 0.90
CA THR A 67 -3.22 -11.51 0.23
C THR A 67 -1.99 -10.99 0.97
N ALA A 68 -1.01 -10.45 0.23
CA ALA A 68 0.14 -9.77 0.84
C ALA A 68 -0.31 -8.66 1.80
N ARG A 69 -1.37 -7.93 1.45
CA ARG A 69 -2.03 -6.93 2.31
C ARG A 69 -2.51 -7.49 3.64
N GLU A 70 -3.22 -8.62 3.63
CA GLU A 70 -3.70 -9.23 4.88
C GLU A 70 -2.54 -9.73 5.73
N PHE A 71 -1.55 -10.38 5.10
CA PHE A 71 -0.33 -10.84 5.74
C PHE A 71 0.42 -9.70 6.44
N GLN A 72 0.58 -8.57 5.75
CA GLN A 72 1.24 -7.37 6.27
C GLN A 72 0.45 -6.74 7.43
N ARG A 73 -0.88 -6.67 7.32
CA ARG A 73 -1.75 -6.14 8.40
C ARG A 73 -1.59 -6.92 9.70
N ILE A 74 -1.50 -8.24 9.61
CA ILE A 74 -1.29 -9.11 10.78
C ILE A 74 0.06 -8.85 11.44
N LYS A 75 1.12 -8.69 10.64
CA LYS A 75 2.47 -8.43 11.13
C LYS A 75 2.56 -7.07 11.83
N ALA A 76 2.04 -6.02 11.20
CA ALA A 76 2.01 -4.68 11.78
C ALA A 76 1.22 -4.62 13.09
N ALA A 77 0.10 -5.34 13.20
CA ALA A 77 -0.67 -5.44 14.43
C ALA A 77 0.13 -6.09 15.57
N TYR A 78 0.82 -7.20 15.30
CA TYR A 78 1.64 -7.89 16.29
C TYR A 78 2.82 -7.04 16.80
N GLU A 79 3.51 -6.33 15.91
CA GLU A 79 4.62 -5.44 16.29
C GLU A 79 4.16 -4.28 17.19
N ARG A 80 2.97 -3.70 16.93
CA ARG A 80 2.39 -2.65 17.78
C ARG A 80 2.05 -3.15 19.17
N ILE A 81 1.47 -4.34 19.28
CA ILE A 81 1.17 -4.98 20.56
C ILE A 81 2.47 -5.21 21.35
N GLN A 82 3.50 -5.77 20.71
CA GLN A 82 4.81 -5.99 21.33
C GLN A 82 5.51 -4.68 21.77
N ALA A 83 5.26 -3.57 21.07
CA ALA A 83 5.75 -2.25 21.43
C ALA A 83 4.94 -1.56 22.54
N GLY A 84 3.89 -2.20 23.08
CA GLY A 84 3.09 -1.71 24.20
C GLY A 84 1.93 -0.78 23.81
N TYR A 85 1.58 -0.68 22.52
CA TYR A 85 0.46 0.12 22.04
C TYR A 85 -0.82 -0.72 22.03
N GLY A 86 -1.60 -0.62 23.12
CA GLY A 86 -2.68 -1.55 23.45
C GLY A 86 -4.10 -1.16 23.03
N THR A 87 -4.47 0.11 23.17
CA THR A 87 -5.89 0.52 23.17
C THR A 87 -6.15 1.83 22.43
N GLU A 88 -5.16 2.37 21.71
CA GLU A 88 -5.39 3.56 20.89
C GLU A 88 -6.26 3.18 19.69
N GLU A 89 -7.40 3.87 19.56
CA GLU A 89 -8.38 3.69 18.49
C GLU A 89 -7.70 3.81 17.12
N TYR A 90 -7.58 2.68 16.41
CA TYR A 90 -7.17 2.64 15.01
C TYR A 90 -8.39 2.78 14.11
N ASP A 91 -8.59 3.99 13.60
CA ASP A 91 -9.60 4.21 12.59
C ASP A 91 -9.05 3.77 11.23
N GLU A 92 -9.63 2.72 10.67
CA GLU A 92 -9.31 2.26 9.31
C GLU A 92 -9.71 3.32 8.27
N GLU A 93 -10.53 4.32 8.66
CA GLU A 93 -11.00 5.46 7.85
C GLU A 93 -10.60 6.86 8.35
N SER A 94 -9.91 7.05 9.49
CA SER A 94 -9.47 8.39 9.96
C SER A 94 -7.96 8.61 10.07
N VAL A 95 -7.20 7.94 9.22
CA VAL A 95 -6.32 8.77 8.39
C VAL A 95 -7.23 9.45 7.37
N GLU A 96 -7.91 10.52 7.77
CA GLU A 96 -8.03 11.59 6.79
C GLU A 96 -6.57 11.89 6.45
N GLU A 97 -6.12 11.50 5.25
CA GLU A 97 -4.85 11.98 4.73
C GLU A 97 -4.85 13.47 5.05
N PRO A 98 -3.87 13.95 5.86
CA PRO A 98 -3.90 15.34 6.31
C PRO A 98 -4.15 16.17 5.07
N PRO A 99 -5.25 16.96 5.01
CA PRO A 99 -5.74 17.49 3.76
C PRO A 99 -4.60 18.21 3.05
N GLY A 100 -4.14 17.63 1.93
CA GLY A 100 -3.03 18.17 1.15
C GLY A 100 -1.69 17.44 1.19
N ARG A 101 -1.53 16.24 1.76
CA ARG A 101 -0.37 15.41 1.38
C ARG A 101 -0.59 14.89 -0.03
N GLN A 102 0.28 15.30 -0.96
CA GLN A 102 0.19 14.86 -2.35
C GLN A 102 0.46 13.35 -2.41
N LYS A 103 -0.37 12.60 -3.13
CA LYS A 103 -0.09 11.18 -3.38
C LYS A 103 1.21 11.08 -4.18
N PRO A 104 2.15 10.21 -3.77
CA PRO A 104 3.38 10.02 -4.52
C PRO A 104 3.11 9.72 -5.99
N GLU A 105 3.75 10.45 -6.90
CA GLU A 105 3.71 10.18 -8.33
C GLU A 105 5.01 9.47 -8.75
N VAL A 106 4.85 8.32 -9.40
CA VAL A 106 5.95 7.52 -9.94
C VAL A 106 5.94 7.68 -11.45
N GLU A 107 7.00 8.26 -11.98
CA GLU A 107 7.33 8.22 -13.40
C GLU A 107 8.18 6.99 -13.68
N PHE A 108 7.78 6.18 -14.65
CA PHE A 108 8.44 4.91 -14.92
C PHE A 108 8.95 4.79 -16.35
N LEU A 109 9.98 3.97 -16.53
CA LEU A 109 10.55 3.61 -17.82
C LEU A 109 10.91 2.12 -17.84
N ASN A 110 10.58 1.41 -18.92
CA ASN A 110 10.99 0.02 -19.13
C ASN A 110 12.47 -0.04 -19.47
N TYR A 111 13.23 -0.86 -18.75
CA TYR A 111 14.64 -1.09 -19.03
C TYR A 111 14.91 -1.58 -20.45
N GLU A 112 14.00 -2.37 -21.05
CA GLU A 112 14.20 -2.91 -22.40
C GLU A 112 14.26 -1.81 -23.49
N ILE A 113 13.64 -0.66 -23.25
CA ILE A 113 13.69 0.48 -24.18
C ILE A 113 15.07 1.17 -24.19
N LEU A 114 15.84 1.08 -23.12
CA LEU A 114 17.16 1.71 -23.08
C LEU A 114 18.07 1.10 -24.15
N ASP A 115 18.03 -0.21 -24.34
CA ASP A 115 18.83 -0.91 -25.35
C ASP A 115 18.42 -0.50 -26.78
N ASP A 116 17.11 -0.39 -27.03
CA ASP A 116 16.57 -0.01 -28.35
C ASP A 116 16.99 1.40 -28.78
N TYR A 117 17.15 2.31 -27.82
CA TYR A 117 17.53 3.70 -28.06
C TYR A 117 19.01 4.00 -27.76
N GLY A 118 19.77 3.03 -27.23
CA GLY A 118 21.16 3.19 -26.80
C GLY A 118 21.32 4.20 -25.66
N TRP A 119 20.40 4.19 -24.70
CA TRP A 119 20.43 5.03 -23.51
C TRP A 119 21.07 4.30 -22.33
N GLU A 120 21.75 5.06 -21.48
CA GLU A 120 22.37 4.54 -20.26
C GLU A 120 21.46 4.77 -19.06
N ILE A 121 21.48 3.84 -18.10
CA ILE A 121 20.61 3.86 -16.92
C ILE A 121 20.93 5.03 -15.96
N ASP A 122 22.16 5.53 -15.99
CA ASP A 122 22.69 6.62 -15.15
C ASP A 122 22.72 7.97 -15.88
N ASP A 123 22.02 8.08 -17.02
CA ASP A 123 21.87 9.33 -17.76
C ASP A 123 20.89 10.27 -17.04
N ASP A 124 21.40 11.40 -16.55
CA ASP A 124 20.61 12.43 -15.84
C ASP A 124 19.41 12.96 -16.66
N ASP A 125 19.46 12.86 -17.99
CA ASP A 125 18.40 13.32 -18.89
C ASP A 125 17.52 12.17 -19.42
N LEU A 126 17.69 10.94 -18.93
CA LEU A 126 17.00 9.73 -19.43
C LEU A 126 15.48 9.91 -19.51
N PHE A 127 14.86 10.30 -18.40
CA PHE A 127 13.40 10.47 -18.35
C PHE A 127 12.91 11.63 -19.22
N ARG A 128 13.72 12.68 -19.40
CA ARG A 128 13.42 13.76 -20.34
C ARG A 128 13.49 13.27 -21.79
N LYS A 129 14.44 12.41 -22.12
CA LYS A 129 14.56 11.78 -23.45
C LYS A 129 13.38 10.85 -23.72
N ALA A 130 13.03 9.99 -22.76
CA ALA A 130 11.87 9.10 -22.85
C ALA A 130 10.57 9.88 -23.11
N ALA A 131 10.32 10.96 -22.36
CA ALA A 131 9.17 11.84 -22.56
C ALA A 131 9.09 12.45 -23.97
N ALA A 132 10.24 12.65 -24.64
CA ALA A 132 10.31 13.35 -25.92
C ALA A 132 10.06 12.45 -27.14
N VAL A 133 10.19 11.12 -27.02
CA VAL A 133 10.12 10.19 -28.16
C VAL A 133 8.76 9.52 -28.33
N GLY A 134 7.85 9.67 -27.36
CA GLY A 134 6.48 9.15 -27.45
C GLY A 134 6.42 7.62 -27.43
N LEU A 135 7.01 7.00 -26.41
CA LEU A 135 7.00 5.56 -26.17
C LEU A 135 5.58 5.03 -25.91
N ASP A 136 5.43 3.71 -26.03
CA ASP A 136 4.17 3.04 -25.71
C ASP A 136 3.83 3.22 -24.21
N PRO A 137 2.53 3.31 -23.84
CA PRO A 137 2.13 3.55 -22.45
C PRO A 137 2.57 2.46 -21.47
N GLU A 138 2.83 1.24 -21.96
CA GLU A 138 3.40 0.15 -21.16
C GLU A 138 4.86 0.39 -20.82
N ASP A 139 5.59 1.10 -21.68
CA ASP A 139 7.03 1.31 -21.56
C ASP A 139 7.41 2.59 -20.84
N TYR A 140 6.57 3.62 -20.90
CA TYR A 140 6.79 4.88 -20.20
C TYR A 140 5.48 5.55 -19.82
N GLY A 141 5.44 6.05 -18.61
CA GLY A 141 4.25 6.72 -18.11
C GLY A 141 4.40 7.16 -16.67
N ARG A 142 3.25 7.50 -16.07
CA ARG A 142 3.16 7.92 -14.68
C ARG A 142 1.96 7.30 -14.01
N PHE A 143 2.11 7.01 -12.72
CA PHE A 143 0.99 6.64 -11.87
C PHE A 143 1.17 7.17 -10.46
N GLN A 144 0.05 7.41 -9.79
CA GLN A 144 0.05 7.72 -8.36
C GLN A 144 0.15 6.43 -7.55
N VAL A 145 0.67 6.51 -6.33
CA VAL A 145 0.66 5.41 -5.38
C VAL A 145 -0.29 5.77 -4.25
N GLU A 146 -1.28 4.91 -3.98
CA GLU A 146 -2.18 5.11 -2.86
C GLU A 146 -1.49 4.76 -1.54
N SER A 147 -2.01 5.33 -0.45
CA SER A 147 -1.59 4.94 0.90
C SER A 147 -1.72 3.43 1.10
N ASN A 148 -0.63 2.78 1.55
CA ASN A 148 -0.51 1.33 1.77
C ASN A 148 -0.49 0.45 0.50
N GLU A 149 -0.09 0.99 -0.65
CA GLU A 149 0.26 0.20 -1.84
C GLU A 149 1.78 0.06 -1.96
N SER A 150 2.24 -1.17 -2.22
CA SER A 150 3.60 -1.35 -2.78
C SER A 150 3.67 -0.78 -4.20
N LEU A 151 4.87 -0.43 -4.67
CA LEU A 151 5.08 0.03 -6.05
C LEU A 151 4.49 -0.94 -7.09
N LEU A 152 4.64 -2.25 -6.87
CA LEU A 152 4.09 -3.27 -7.76
C LEU A 152 2.55 -3.23 -7.76
N GLU A 153 1.92 -3.21 -6.59
CA GLU A 153 0.45 -3.18 -6.50
C GLU A 153 -0.12 -1.90 -7.13
N ALA A 154 0.54 -0.76 -6.90
CA ALA A 154 0.15 0.50 -7.52
C ALA A 154 0.21 0.41 -9.05
N ALA A 155 1.27 -0.18 -9.62
CA ALA A 155 1.40 -0.39 -11.06
C ALA A 155 0.29 -1.33 -11.60
N GLU A 156 0.04 -2.46 -10.95
CA GLU A 156 -1.00 -3.43 -11.33
C GLU A 156 -2.40 -2.81 -11.28
N ASN A 157 -2.70 -2.02 -10.25
CA ASN A 157 -3.98 -1.34 -10.11
C ASN A 157 -4.22 -0.27 -11.18
N ARG A 158 -3.15 0.26 -11.81
CA ARG A 158 -3.23 1.12 -13.00
C ARG A 158 -3.20 0.34 -14.32
N GLY A 159 -3.10 -0.98 -14.28
CA GLY A 159 -3.12 -1.85 -15.46
C GLY A 159 -1.75 -2.06 -16.12
N PHE A 160 -0.64 -1.79 -15.42
CA PHE A 160 0.70 -2.07 -15.91
C PHE A 160 1.15 -3.48 -15.54
N GLU A 161 1.81 -4.17 -16.47
CA GLU A 161 2.24 -5.56 -16.32
C GLU A 161 3.71 -5.66 -15.88
N TRP A 162 4.01 -5.14 -14.69
CA TRP A 162 5.37 -5.23 -14.15
C TRP A 162 5.73 -6.67 -13.76
N PRO A 163 6.98 -7.11 -14.00
CA PRO A 163 7.36 -8.49 -13.75
C PRO A 163 7.42 -8.80 -12.24
N PHE A 164 6.94 -9.97 -11.83
CA PHE A 164 7.07 -10.45 -10.46
C PHE A 164 7.11 -11.98 -10.39
N ALA A 165 7.34 -12.55 -9.20
CA ALA A 165 7.19 -13.98 -8.93
C ALA A 165 6.72 -14.27 -7.50
N CYS A 166 7.56 -14.02 -6.48
CA CYS A 166 7.24 -14.42 -5.10
C CYS A 166 6.30 -13.48 -4.33
N ARG A 167 6.23 -12.19 -4.70
CA ARG A 167 5.53 -11.12 -3.96
C ARG A 167 5.90 -10.96 -2.47
N GLY A 168 6.99 -11.60 -2.01
CA GLY A 168 7.39 -11.64 -0.61
C GLY A 168 8.85 -11.24 -0.37
N GLY A 169 9.49 -10.57 -1.32
CA GLY A 169 10.88 -10.14 -1.16
C GLY A 169 11.93 -11.26 -1.12
N ALA A 170 11.62 -12.42 -1.70
CA ALA A 170 12.48 -13.61 -1.75
C ALA A 170 13.12 -13.88 -3.13
N CYS A 171 12.90 -12.99 -4.12
CA CYS A 171 13.49 -13.07 -5.46
C CYS A 171 13.64 -11.68 -6.09
N ALA A 172 14.41 -11.58 -7.18
CA ALA A 172 14.64 -10.33 -7.92
C ALA A 172 13.77 -10.15 -9.19
N ASN A 173 12.74 -10.97 -9.43
CA ASN A 173 11.88 -10.82 -10.62
C ASN A 173 11.18 -9.46 -10.70
N CYS A 174 10.84 -8.88 -9.54
CA CYS A 174 10.21 -7.56 -9.39
C CYS A 174 11.21 -6.43 -9.14
N ALA A 175 12.50 -6.68 -9.40
CA ALA A 175 13.52 -5.67 -9.21
C ALA A 175 13.25 -4.46 -10.11
N VAL A 176 13.44 -3.28 -9.51
CA VAL A 176 13.40 -1.97 -10.16
C VAL A 176 14.66 -1.19 -9.76
N ALA A 177 15.07 -0.23 -10.57
CA ALA A 177 16.08 0.75 -10.21
C ALA A 177 15.40 2.09 -9.90
N VAL A 178 15.60 2.60 -8.68
CA VAL A 178 15.16 3.94 -8.29
C VAL A 178 16.28 4.91 -8.65
N VAL A 179 16.01 5.80 -9.60
CA VAL A 179 17.00 6.80 -10.08
C VAL A 179 16.65 8.23 -9.68
N GLY A 180 15.43 8.45 -9.20
CA GLY A 180 14.99 9.71 -8.60
C GLY A 180 14.00 9.47 -7.48
N GLY A 181 14.08 10.27 -6.41
CA GLY A 181 13.30 10.07 -5.20
C GLY A 181 13.85 8.98 -4.28
N GLU A 182 13.09 8.64 -3.24
CA GLU A 182 13.49 7.64 -2.23
C GLU A 182 12.38 6.61 -2.02
N THR A 183 12.76 5.43 -1.53
CA THR A 183 11.82 4.36 -1.15
C THR A 183 12.18 3.79 0.20
N GLU A 184 11.17 3.29 0.89
CA GLU A 184 11.34 2.42 2.04
C GLU A 184 11.03 0.97 1.64
N MET A 185 11.92 0.05 2.02
CA MET A 185 11.71 -1.39 1.87
C MET A 185 11.41 -2.00 3.22
N PHE A 186 10.32 -2.74 3.33
CA PHE A 186 9.90 -3.37 4.59
C PHE A 186 10.88 -4.43 5.10
N SER A 187 11.47 -5.20 4.20
CA SER A 187 12.45 -6.23 4.53
C SER A 187 13.30 -6.58 3.31
N ASN A 188 14.61 -6.50 3.40
CA ASN A 188 15.51 -6.94 2.33
C ASN A 188 16.45 -8.04 2.82
N HIS A 189 16.33 -9.22 2.23
CA HIS A 189 17.22 -10.37 2.46
C HIS A 189 17.83 -10.92 1.16
N VAL A 190 17.48 -10.33 0.01
CA VAL A 190 17.82 -10.84 -1.32
C VAL A 190 18.86 -9.95 -1.99
N LEU A 191 18.68 -8.63 -1.93
CA LEU A 191 19.60 -7.69 -2.53
C LEU A 191 20.77 -7.46 -1.58
N SER A 192 22.00 -7.54 -2.10
CA SER A 192 23.20 -7.13 -1.36
C SER A 192 23.19 -5.62 -1.09
N SER A 193 24.03 -5.16 -0.15
CA SER A 193 24.17 -3.72 0.12
C SER A 193 24.63 -2.95 -1.13
N GLU A 194 25.56 -3.52 -1.89
CA GLU A 194 26.04 -2.93 -3.15
C GLU A 194 24.90 -2.75 -4.17
N MET A 195 23.99 -3.72 -4.27
CA MET A 195 22.82 -3.61 -5.15
C MET A 195 21.87 -2.50 -4.67
N THR A 196 21.61 -2.43 -3.37
CA THR A 196 20.76 -1.37 -2.82
C THR A 196 21.39 0.02 -2.94
N ASP A 197 22.71 0.12 -2.83
CA ASP A 197 23.46 1.37 -3.00
C ASP A 197 23.43 1.84 -4.46
N ARG A 198 23.32 0.91 -5.41
CA ARG A 198 23.07 1.19 -6.84
C ARG A 198 21.61 1.54 -7.16
N GLY A 199 20.76 1.70 -6.14
CA GLY A 199 19.36 2.08 -6.31
C GLY A 199 18.40 0.92 -6.59
N PHE A 200 18.86 -0.34 -6.57
CA PHE A 200 17.95 -1.46 -6.77
C PHE A 200 17.01 -1.67 -5.59
N ARG A 201 15.74 -1.90 -5.88
CA ARG A 201 14.66 -2.16 -4.92
C ARG A 201 13.77 -3.28 -5.44
N LEU A 202 12.99 -3.88 -4.54
CA LEU A 202 11.99 -4.89 -4.90
C LEU A 202 10.60 -4.25 -4.86
N SER A 203 10.01 -4.00 -6.03
CA SER A 203 8.74 -3.26 -6.15
C SER A 203 7.57 -3.89 -5.39
N CYS A 204 7.59 -5.21 -5.16
CA CYS A 204 6.55 -5.92 -4.40
C CYS A 204 6.54 -5.66 -2.88
N ILE A 205 7.60 -5.06 -2.35
CA ILE A 205 7.77 -4.84 -0.90
C ILE A 205 8.43 -3.48 -0.59
N CYS A 206 8.27 -2.52 -1.49
CA CYS A 206 8.73 -1.16 -1.27
C CYS A 206 7.64 -0.14 -1.55
N GLU A 207 7.69 0.95 -0.81
CA GLU A 207 6.78 2.09 -0.92
C GLU A 207 7.57 3.38 -1.20
N PRO A 208 6.97 4.36 -1.88
CA PRO A 208 7.56 5.69 -2.04
C PRO A 208 7.78 6.37 -0.69
N ALA A 209 8.97 6.96 -0.51
CA ALA A 209 9.28 7.83 0.63
C ALA A 209 9.22 9.33 0.26
N THR A 210 9.16 9.63 -1.04
CA THR A 210 9.07 10.99 -1.61
C THR A 210 7.79 11.16 -2.43
N ASP A 211 7.34 12.41 -2.58
CA ASP A 211 6.13 12.75 -3.36
C ASP A 211 6.32 12.56 -4.88
N ASP A 212 7.56 12.60 -5.36
CA ASP A 212 7.92 12.36 -6.75
C ASP A 212 9.03 11.30 -6.82
N MET A 213 8.93 10.39 -7.79
CA MET A 213 9.84 9.27 -7.98
C MET A 213 10.06 8.95 -9.45
N GLN A 214 11.28 8.51 -9.78
CA GLN A 214 11.65 8.00 -11.09
C GLN A 214 12.20 6.59 -10.96
N VAL A 215 11.55 5.66 -11.65
CA VAL A 215 11.79 4.22 -11.50
C VAL A 215 11.97 3.57 -12.87
N ILE A 216 13.05 2.81 -13.01
CA ILE A 216 13.29 1.99 -14.19
C ILE A 216 12.89 0.56 -13.83
N TYR A 217 11.84 0.05 -14.47
CA TYR A 217 11.31 -1.29 -14.19
C TYR A 217 11.90 -2.32 -15.14
N ASN A 218 11.63 -3.61 -14.88
CA ASN A 218 12.11 -4.73 -15.70
C ASN A 218 13.65 -4.90 -15.74
N VAL A 219 14.35 -4.41 -14.71
CA VAL A 219 15.81 -4.54 -14.59
C VAL A 219 16.29 -5.93 -14.15
N LYS A 220 15.39 -6.91 -14.04
CA LYS A 220 15.68 -8.30 -13.61
C LYS A 220 16.71 -9.04 -14.48
N HIS A 221 17.05 -8.47 -15.64
CA HIS A 221 18.05 -9.01 -16.57
C HIS A 221 19.46 -8.47 -16.32
N LEU A 222 19.62 -7.45 -15.47
CA LEU A 222 20.92 -6.88 -15.17
C LEU A 222 21.81 -7.87 -14.42
N PRO A 223 23.14 -7.84 -14.66
CA PRO A 223 24.09 -8.71 -13.98
C PRO A 223 23.94 -8.67 -12.46
N GLY A 224 23.82 -9.85 -11.87
CA GLY A 224 23.65 -10.07 -10.44
C GLY A 224 22.20 -10.15 -10.00
N LEU A 225 21.28 -9.40 -10.63
CA LEU A 225 19.83 -9.55 -10.37
C LEU A 225 19.28 -10.80 -11.05
N ASP A 226 19.84 -11.16 -12.20
CA ASP A 226 19.46 -12.32 -12.98
C ASP A 226 19.66 -13.64 -12.21
N GLU A 227 20.72 -13.73 -11.40
CA GLU A 227 21.02 -14.87 -10.53
C GLU A 227 20.04 -15.04 -9.36
N LEU A 228 19.32 -13.98 -9.00
CA LEU A 228 18.39 -13.93 -7.85
C LEU A 228 16.93 -14.15 -8.26
N ARG A 229 16.70 -14.53 -9.51
CA ARG A 229 15.36 -14.76 -10.06
C ARG A 229 14.84 -16.14 -9.69
N LEU A 230 13.53 -16.19 -9.44
CA LEU A 230 12.80 -17.44 -9.52
C LEU A 230 12.45 -17.73 -10.98
N PRO A 231 12.52 -19.01 -11.40
CA PRO A 231 12.06 -19.40 -12.72
C PRO A 231 10.57 -19.07 -12.84
N PRO A 232 10.08 -18.76 -14.06
CA PRO A 232 8.66 -18.60 -14.28
C PRO A 232 7.95 -19.89 -13.84
N GLN A 233 7.01 -19.76 -12.92
CA GLN A 233 6.14 -20.87 -12.54
C GLN A 233 5.38 -21.29 -13.80
N GLN A 234 5.64 -22.50 -14.31
CA GLN A 234 4.81 -23.12 -15.32
C GLN A 234 3.47 -23.44 -14.63
N PHE A 235 2.56 -22.47 -14.56
CA PHE A 235 1.18 -22.74 -14.18
C PHE A 235 0.55 -23.56 -15.32
N GLY A 236 0.75 -24.88 -15.25
CA GLY A 236 -0.02 -25.84 -16.02
C GLY A 236 -1.49 -25.68 -15.66
N GLN A 237 -2.32 -25.62 -16.69
CA GLN A 237 -3.78 -25.72 -16.63
C GLN A 237 -4.19 -26.82 -15.64
N ALA A 238 -4.66 -26.43 -14.46
CA ALA A 238 -5.60 -27.23 -13.70
C ALA A 238 -7.00 -26.75 -14.11
N SER A 239 -7.42 -27.14 -15.31
CA SER A 239 -8.83 -27.19 -15.66
C SER A 239 -9.47 -28.20 -14.72
N SER A 240 -10.28 -27.73 -13.77
CA SER A 240 -11.13 -28.58 -12.97
C SER A 240 -12.27 -29.10 -13.86
N ASP A 241 -12.05 -30.25 -14.48
CA ASP A 241 -13.13 -31.17 -14.85
C ASP A 241 -13.38 -32.08 -13.63
N ASP A 242 -14.46 -31.79 -12.90
CA ASP A 242 -15.30 -32.77 -12.20
C ASP A 242 -16.69 -32.16 -11.91
#